data_AF-A0A1K2HKP6-F1
#
_entry.id   AF-A0A1K2HKP6-F1
#
_cell.length_a   1.000
_cell.length_b   1.000
_cell.length_c   1.000
_cell.angle_alpha   90.00
_cell.angle_beta   90.00
_cell.angle_gamma   90.00
#
_symmetry.space_group_name_H-M   'P 1'
#
loop_
_entity.id
_entity.type
_entity.pdbx_description
1 polymer ?
#
loop_
_entity_poly.entity_id
_entity_poly.type
_entity_poly.pdbx_seq_one_letter_code
_entity_poly.pdbx_strand_id
1 'polypeptide(L)'
;MGFFSRLFRSNAPAVSPTTPSTVSPHSAAASSPNTELSAAQAALALDDFSAALAHAEAVLDAEDKALRNEALQIALTAARELGQWQRVYDYSQKGFEQAPTAFHALQLALAAIQLQDLRRGEAWMEKAVEINLRRKDISPMLLRVRFVEALCQKQLFSQALPHLDWMKSLYLPFHHTDPATLGLRGWPSFADFLAQSWPVVSAALVPSQVQVWYASMLPYVDAAGQTAVREWMAAHGVSIV
;
A
#
# COMPACT_ATOMS: atom_id res chain seq x y z
N MET A 1 -10.18 -1.44 -9.69
CA MET A 1 -8.81 -1.16 -10.18
C MET A 1 -8.42 0.26 -9.80
N GLY A 2 -7.81 0.44 -8.63
CA GLY A 2 -7.54 1.78 -8.06
C GLY A 2 -6.42 2.52 -8.80
N PHE A 3 -6.55 3.85 -8.89
CA PHE A 3 -5.63 4.78 -9.56
C PHE A 3 -4.13 4.57 -9.20
N PHE A 4 -3.84 4.08 -7.99
CA PHE A 4 -2.47 3.91 -7.47
C PHE A 4 -1.92 2.48 -7.57
N SER A 5 -2.70 1.49 -8.05
CA SER A 5 -2.24 0.09 -8.16
C SER A 5 -1.06 -0.11 -9.13
N ARG A 6 -0.69 0.93 -9.88
CA ARG A 6 0.45 0.94 -10.80
C ARG A 6 1.80 1.16 -10.10
N LEU A 7 1.82 1.68 -8.86
CA LEU A 7 3.06 1.99 -8.14
C LEU A 7 3.99 0.82 -7.85
N PHE A 8 3.47 -0.40 -7.85
CA PHE A 8 4.22 -1.60 -7.50
C PHE A 8 4.11 -2.70 -8.56
N ARG A 9 3.60 -2.38 -9.76
CA ARG A 9 3.67 -3.33 -10.86
C ARG A 9 5.08 -3.25 -11.43
N SER A 10 6.00 -4.02 -10.84
CA SER A 10 7.29 -4.31 -11.47
C SER A 10 7.02 -4.84 -12.87
N ASN A 11 7.46 -4.11 -13.89
CA ASN A 11 7.59 -4.64 -15.24
C ASN A 11 8.74 -5.66 -15.20
N ALA A 12 8.45 -6.89 -14.73
CA ALA A 12 9.38 -7.99 -14.89
C ALA A 12 9.44 -8.32 -16.38
N PRO A 13 10.61 -8.29 -17.04
CA PRO A 13 10.72 -8.76 -18.40
C PRO A 13 10.36 -10.25 -18.43
N ALA A 14 9.57 -10.64 -19.42
CA ALA A 14 9.23 -12.04 -19.67
C ALA A 14 10.52 -12.83 -19.91
N VAL A 15 10.82 -13.78 -19.02
CA VAL A 15 11.85 -14.79 -19.25
C VAL A 15 11.15 -16.13 -19.41
N SER A 16 11.27 -16.68 -20.61
CA SER A 16 10.99 -18.08 -20.96
C SER A 16 12.23 -18.61 -21.71
N PRO A 17 12.44 -19.93 -21.85
CA PRO A 17 12.61 -20.96 -20.81
C PRO A 17 13.88 -21.85 -21.02
N THR A 18 14.10 -22.84 -20.14
CA THR A 18 14.98 -24.05 -20.25
C THR A 18 16.47 -23.82 -19.87
N THR A 19 17.14 -24.58 -19.00
CA THR A 19 17.31 -26.06 -18.91
C THR A 19 17.61 -26.56 -17.47
N PRO A 20 17.49 -27.89 -17.21
CA PRO A 20 17.36 -28.47 -15.87
C PRO A 20 18.71 -28.71 -15.18
N SER A 21 18.73 -28.61 -13.85
CA SER A 21 19.85 -29.11 -13.05
C SER A 21 19.33 -29.79 -11.78
N THR A 22 19.42 -31.11 -11.83
CA THR A 22 19.87 -32.05 -10.80
C THR A 22 19.40 -31.84 -9.36
N VAL A 23 18.46 -32.71 -9.02
CA VAL A 23 17.97 -33.02 -7.68
C VAL A 23 19.11 -33.47 -6.77
N SER A 24 19.21 -32.89 -5.57
CA SER A 24 19.78 -33.56 -4.39
C SER A 24 18.77 -33.46 -3.25
N PRO A 25 18.45 -34.57 -2.56
CA PRO A 25 17.35 -34.62 -1.62
C PRO A 25 17.83 -34.12 -0.26
N HIS A 26 17.44 -32.90 0.10
CA HIS A 26 17.54 -32.44 1.48
C HIS A 26 16.17 -31.99 1.96
N SER A 27 15.49 -32.90 2.65
CA SER A 27 14.40 -32.68 3.60
C SER A 27 13.54 -31.44 3.35
N ALA A 28 12.65 -31.53 2.37
CA ALA A 28 11.37 -30.87 2.47
C ALA A 28 10.56 -31.65 3.52
N ALA A 29 10.57 -31.19 4.76
CA ALA A 29 9.46 -31.47 5.65
C ALA A 29 8.24 -30.81 4.99
N ALA A 30 7.54 -31.58 4.16
CA ALA A 30 6.27 -31.19 3.60
C ALA A 30 5.32 -31.02 4.79
N SER A 31 5.06 -29.77 5.17
CA SER A 31 3.91 -29.42 6.00
C SER A 31 2.70 -30.08 5.35
N SER A 32 2.08 -31.02 6.05
CA SER A 32 0.87 -31.68 5.54
C SER A 32 -0.15 -30.61 5.16
N PRO A 33 -0.83 -30.73 4.00
CA PRO A 33 -1.83 -29.75 3.61
C PRO A 33 -2.87 -29.64 4.72
N ASN A 34 -3.03 -28.44 5.26
CA ASN A 34 -3.97 -28.16 6.33
C ASN A 34 -5.39 -28.31 5.78
N THR A 35 -5.98 -29.50 5.95
CA THR A 35 -7.25 -29.86 5.32
C THR A 35 -8.39 -28.93 5.69
N GLU A 36 -8.34 -28.31 6.88
CA GLU A 36 -9.38 -27.45 7.41
C GLU A 36 -9.51 -26.12 6.64
N LEU A 37 -8.44 -25.58 6.07
CA LEU A 37 -8.48 -24.35 5.25
C LEU A 37 -8.46 -24.58 3.75
N SER A 38 -8.34 -25.84 3.30
CA SER A 38 -8.29 -26.19 1.88
C SER A 38 -9.46 -25.59 1.07
N ALA A 39 -10.67 -25.63 1.61
CA ALA A 39 -11.86 -25.06 0.98
C ALA A 39 -11.79 -23.53 0.89
N ALA A 40 -11.32 -22.87 1.96
CA ALA A 40 -11.15 -21.42 2.00
C ALA A 40 -10.09 -20.94 0.99
N GLN A 41 -8.96 -21.66 0.92
CA GLN A 41 -7.87 -21.38 -0.03
C GLN A 41 -8.31 -21.62 -1.48
N ALA A 42 -9.04 -22.71 -1.75
CA ALA A 42 -9.56 -23.00 -3.08
C ALA A 42 -10.56 -21.93 -3.56
N ALA A 43 -11.47 -21.50 -2.68
CA ALA A 43 -12.39 -20.42 -2.98
C ALA A 43 -11.65 -19.09 -3.23
N LEU A 44 -10.64 -18.76 -2.41
CA LEU A 44 -9.84 -17.55 -2.59
C LEU A 44 -9.08 -17.56 -3.94
N ALA A 45 -8.54 -18.71 -4.35
CA ALA A 45 -7.85 -18.86 -5.63
C ALA A 45 -8.77 -18.71 -6.85
N LEU A 46 -10.08 -18.88 -6.67
CA LEU A 46 -11.12 -18.67 -7.68
C LEU A 46 -11.78 -17.29 -7.60
N ASP A 47 -11.25 -16.38 -6.77
CA ASP A 47 -11.85 -15.08 -6.45
C ASP A 47 -13.30 -15.18 -5.90
N ASP A 48 -13.70 -16.36 -5.39
CA ASP A 48 -14.96 -16.53 -4.67
C ASP A 48 -14.79 -16.06 -3.22
N PHE A 49 -14.71 -14.74 -3.06
CA PHE A 49 -14.47 -14.11 -1.75
C PHE A 49 -15.60 -14.40 -0.75
N SER A 50 -16.83 -14.63 -1.23
CA SER A 50 -17.95 -14.98 -0.34
C SER A 50 -17.75 -16.36 0.27
N ALA A 51 -17.42 -17.37 -0.54
CA ALA A 51 -17.15 -18.71 -0.04
C ALA A 51 -15.86 -18.77 0.78
N ALA A 52 -14.80 -18.07 0.33
CA ALA A 52 -13.54 -17.99 1.06
C ALA A 52 -13.73 -17.42 2.47
N LEU A 53 -14.53 -16.35 2.60
CA LEU A 53 -14.86 -15.74 3.88
C LEU A 53 -15.64 -16.72 4.78
N ALA A 54 -16.69 -17.35 4.25
CA ALA A 54 -17.51 -18.28 5.01
C ALA A 54 -16.71 -19.48 5.54
N HIS A 55 -15.84 -20.06 4.70
CA HIS A 55 -14.97 -21.17 5.11
C HIS A 55 -13.92 -20.74 6.14
N ALA A 56 -13.31 -19.56 5.97
CA ALA A 56 -12.34 -19.05 6.93
C ALA A 56 -12.96 -18.71 8.29
N GLU A 57 -14.16 -18.11 8.30
CA GLU A 57 -14.88 -17.74 9.52
C GLU A 57 -15.19 -18.95 10.42
N ALA A 58 -15.43 -20.13 9.84
CA ALA A 58 -15.67 -21.37 10.58
C ALA A 58 -14.46 -21.83 11.42
N VAL A 59 -13.26 -21.30 11.14
CA VAL A 59 -11.99 -21.75 11.73
C VAL A 59 -11.29 -20.63 12.52
N LEU A 60 -11.91 -19.47 12.65
CA LEU A 60 -11.33 -18.31 13.38
C LEU A 60 -11.15 -18.54 14.89
N ASP A 61 -11.83 -19.52 15.45
CA ASP A 61 -11.74 -19.87 16.88
C ASP A 61 -11.00 -21.19 17.12
N ALA A 62 -10.34 -21.74 16.09
CA ALA A 62 -9.55 -22.97 16.23
C ALA A 62 -8.47 -22.82 17.32
N GLU A 63 -8.21 -23.89 18.09
CA GLU A 63 -7.20 -23.87 19.15
C GLU A 63 -5.80 -23.65 18.59
N ASP A 64 -5.50 -24.28 17.45
CA ASP A 64 -4.23 -24.12 16.74
C ASP A 64 -4.06 -22.66 16.28
N LYS A 65 -3.02 -22.02 16.82
CA LYS A 65 -2.65 -20.64 16.52
C LYS A 65 -2.27 -20.45 15.05
N ALA A 66 -1.58 -21.40 14.43
CA ALA A 66 -1.15 -21.26 13.04
C ALA A 66 -2.36 -21.27 12.10
N LEU A 67 -3.25 -22.25 12.29
CA LEU A 67 -4.51 -22.37 11.58
C LEU A 67 -5.40 -21.14 11.77
N ARG A 68 -5.56 -20.67 13.01
CA ARG A 68 -6.35 -19.45 13.30
C ARG A 68 -5.78 -18.19 12.64
N ASN A 69 -4.45 -18.04 12.63
CA ASN A 69 -3.80 -16.90 11.97
C ASN A 69 -4.04 -16.94 10.45
N GLU A 70 -3.93 -18.11 9.84
CA GLU A 70 -4.15 -18.27 8.41
C GLU A 70 -5.62 -18.00 8.03
N ALA A 71 -6.57 -18.54 8.81
CA ALA A 71 -7.99 -18.23 8.68
C ALA A 71 -8.25 -16.71 8.76
N LEU A 72 -7.60 -16.03 9.70
CA LEU A 72 -7.73 -14.59 9.86
C LEU A 72 -7.22 -13.80 8.65
N GLN A 73 -6.10 -14.23 8.02
CA GLN A 73 -5.59 -13.58 6.81
C GLN A 73 -6.52 -13.78 5.60
N ILE A 74 -7.09 -14.98 5.45
CA ILE A 74 -8.07 -15.26 4.38
C ILE A 74 -9.33 -14.44 4.60
N ALA A 75 -9.89 -14.46 5.83
CA ALA A 75 -11.09 -13.70 6.18
C ALA A 75 -10.89 -12.19 5.99
N LEU A 76 -9.75 -11.64 6.40
CA LEU A 76 -9.39 -10.25 6.19
C LEU A 76 -9.35 -9.88 4.70
N THR A 77 -8.68 -10.72 3.89
CA THR A 77 -8.56 -10.50 2.43
C THR A 77 -9.93 -10.55 1.77
N ALA A 78 -10.71 -11.60 2.02
CA ALA A 78 -12.03 -11.78 1.45
C ALA A 78 -13.01 -10.66 1.87
N ALA A 79 -13.04 -10.29 3.15
CA ALA A 79 -13.88 -9.19 3.63
C ALA A 79 -13.53 -7.85 2.96
N ARG A 80 -12.24 -7.61 2.67
CA ARG A 80 -11.78 -6.41 1.97
C ARG A 80 -12.26 -6.39 0.53
N GLU A 81 -12.10 -7.48 -0.21
CA GLU A 81 -12.55 -7.56 -1.61
C GLU A 81 -14.08 -7.45 -1.73
N LEU A 82 -14.82 -7.92 -0.71
CA LEU A 82 -16.27 -7.74 -0.61
C LEU A 82 -16.70 -6.34 -0.11
N GLY A 83 -15.77 -5.46 0.23
CA GLY A 83 -16.06 -4.13 0.78
C GLY A 83 -16.72 -4.13 2.17
N GLN A 84 -16.59 -5.22 2.93
CA GLN A 84 -17.15 -5.39 4.28
C GLN A 84 -16.24 -4.75 5.32
N TRP A 85 -16.08 -3.42 5.26
CA TRP A 85 -15.07 -2.68 6.02
C TRP A 85 -15.18 -2.79 7.54
N GLN A 86 -16.39 -3.02 8.08
CA GLN A 86 -16.55 -3.32 9.52
C GLN A 86 -15.87 -4.65 9.88
N ARG A 87 -16.08 -5.71 9.09
CA ARG A 87 -15.39 -7.00 9.30
C ARG A 87 -13.89 -6.87 9.10
N VAL A 88 -13.44 -6.11 8.11
CA VAL A 88 -12.00 -5.82 7.92
C VAL A 88 -11.42 -5.18 9.17
N TYR A 89 -12.13 -4.22 9.78
CA TYR A 89 -11.70 -3.57 11.03
C TYR A 89 -11.60 -4.60 12.16
N ASP A 90 -12.64 -5.40 12.39
CA ASP A 90 -12.69 -6.39 13.47
C ASP A 90 -11.60 -7.46 13.32
N TYR A 91 -11.36 -7.98 12.10
CA TYR A 91 -10.30 -8.94 11.83
C TYR A 91 -8.90 -8.34 11.99
N SER A 92 -8.71 -7.09 11.54
CA SER A 92 -7.44 -6.39 11.74
C SER A 92 -7.16 -6.13 13.22
N GLN A 93 -8.20 -5.86 14.01
CA GLN A 93 -8.09 -5.69 15.45
C GLN A 93 -7.67 -7.00 16.13
N LYS A 94 -8.35 -8.12 15.85
CA LYS A 94 -7.93 -9.45 16.33
C LYS A 94 -6.48 -9.75 15.95
N GLY A 95 -6.08 -9.45 14.72
CA GLY A 95 -4.71 -9.65 14.25
C GLY A 95 -3.70 -8.78 14.99
N PHE A 96 -4.06 -7.52 15.27
CA PHE A 96 -3.23 -6.60 16.03
C PHE A 96 -3.05 -7.04 17.49
N GLU A 97 -4.11 -7.52 18.13
CA GLU A 97 -4.08 -8.05 19.50
C GLU A 97 -3.18 -9.30 19.60
N GLN A 98 -3.21 -10.16 18.59
CA GLN A 98 -2.34 -11.35 18.53
C GLN A 98 -0.88 -11.01 18.19
N ALA A 99 -0.67 -10.05 17.29
CA ALA A 99 0.64 -9.61 16.84
C ALA A 99 0.59 -8.13 16.42
N PRO A 100 1.08 -7.20 17.25
CA PRO A 100 1.04 -5.76 16.94
C PRO A 100 2.11 -5.40 15.90
N THR A 101 1.75 -5.53 14.63
CA THR A 101 2.61 -5.21 13.48
C THR A 101 2.17 -3.91 12.81
N ALA A 102 3.09 -3.29 12.06
CA ALA A 102 2.75 -2.13 11.23
C ALA A 102 1.70 -2.48 10.16
N PHE A 103 1.69 -3.73 9.70
CA PHE A 103 0.68 -4.23 8.75
C PHE A 103 -0.72 -4.17 9.35
N HIS A 104 -0.93 -4.77 10.53
CA HIS A 104 -2.25 -4.77 11.17
C HIS A 104 -2.72 -3.36 11.55
N ALA A 105 -1.81 -2.51 12.05
CA ALA A 105 -2.12 -1.11 12.33
C ALA A 105 -2.52 -0.35 11.04
N LEU A 106 -1.84 -0.59 9.91
CA LEU A 106 -2.23 -0.01 8.63
C LEU A 106 -3.62 -0.50 8.21
N GLN A 107 -3.93 -1.80 8.29
CA GLN A 107 -5.26 -2.30 7.92
C GLN A 107 -6.38 -1.66 8.76
N LEU A 108 -6.16 -1.47 10.07
CA LEU A 108 -7.06 -0.72 10.95
C LEU A 108 -7.24 0.73 10.49
N ALA A 109 -6.15 1.40 10.10
CA ALA A 109 -6.20 2.76 9.57
C ALA A 109 -7.05 2.83 8.28
N LEU A 110 -6.80 1.93 7.33
CA LEU A 110 -7.52 1.88 6.05
C LEU A 110 -9.01 1.58 6.26
N ALA A 111 -9.34 0.60 7.10
CA ALA A 111 -10.72 0.25 7.41
C ALA A 111 -11.46 1.42 8.09
N ALA A 112 -10.81 2.13 9.02
CA ALA A 112 -11.40 3.30 9.66
C ALA A 112 -11.70 4.43 8.67
N ILE A 113 -10.79 4.73 7.73
CA ILE A 113 -11.06 5.68 6.63
C ILE A 113 -12.23 5.18 5.78
N GLN A 114 -12.30 3.89 5.48
CA GLN A 114 -13.39 3.34 4.69
C GLN A 114 -14.76 3.44 5.37
N LEU A 115 -14.77 3.40 6.70
CA LEU A 115 -15.91 3.64 7.57
C LEU A 115 -16.16 5.13 7.87
N GLN A 116 -15.45 6.05 7.20
CA GLN A 116 -15.53 7.50 7.39
C GLN A 116 -15.15 8.00 8.80
N ASP A 117 -14.40 7.22 9.58
CA ASP A 117 -13.82 7.66 10.85
C ASP A 117 -12.38 8.14 10.63
N LEU A 118 -12.26 9.38 10.14
CA LEU A 118 -10.97 10.01 9.82
C LEU A 118 -10.03 10.03 11.03
N ARG A 119 -10.53 10.47 12.19
CA ARG A 119 -9.73 10.61 13.41
C ARG A 119 -9.11 9.29 13.83
N ARG A 120 -9.91 8.21 13.79
CA ARG A 120 -9.43 6.86 14.09
C ARG A 120 -8.44 6.37 13.02
N GLY A 121 -8.70 6.67 11.75
CA GLY A 121 -7.79 6.35 10.65
C GLY A 121 -6.40 6.98 10.84
N GLU A 122 -6.35 8.26 11.16
CA GLU A 122 -5.10 8.99 11.42
C GLU A 122 -4.36 8.43 12.63
N ALA A 123 -5.06 8.16 13.74
CA ALA A 123 -4.45 7.58 14.94
C ALA A 123 -3.82 6.20 14.66
N TRP A 124 -4.48 5.34 13.89
CA TRP A 124 -3.90 4.05 13.50
C TRP A 124 -2.76 4.19 12.50
N MET A 125 -2.80 5.18 11.61
CA MET A 125 -1.70 5.47 10.70
C MET A 125 -0.44 5.93 11.45
N GLU A 126 -0.60 6.82 12.44
CA GLU A 126 0.49 7.21 13.35
C GLU A 126 1.04 5.98 14.08
N LYS A 127 0.17 5.10 14.58
CA LYS A 127 0.59 3.86 15.24
C LYS A 127 1.35 2.92 14.29
N ALA A 128 0.91 2.80 13.04
CA ALA A 128 1.58 2.00 12.02
C ALA A 128 3.00 2.54 11.74
N VAL A 129 3.14 3.86 11.61
CA VAL A 129 4.44 4.52 11.44
C VAL A 129 5.34 4.28 12.66
N GLU A 130 4.83 4.46 13.87
CA GLU A 130 5.57 4.24 15.11
C GLU A 130 6.14 2.82 15.19
N ILE A 131 5.32 1.80 14.92
CA ILE A 131 5.74 0.39 14.94
C ILE A 131 6.77 0.14 13.84
N ASN A 132 6.54 0.70 12.65
CA ASN A 132 7.41 0.46 11.49
C ASN A 132 8.78 1.12 11.64
N LEU A 133 8.90 2.24 12.34
CA LEU A 133 10.21 2.85 12.64
C LEU A 133 11.11 1.92 13.46
N ARG A 134 10.51 1.09 14.33
CA ARG A 134 11.23 0.14 15.19
C ARG A 134 11.56 -1.16 14.47
N ARG A 135 10.57 -1.72 13.74
CA ARG A 135 10.68 -3.06 13.13
C ARG A 135 11.18 -3.05 11.69
N LYS A 136 10.87 -1.99 10.94
CA LYS A 136 11.21 -1.81 9.52
C LYS A 136 10.67 -2.93 8.61
N ASP A 137 9.51 -3.47 8.97
CA ASP A 137 8.87 -4.58 8.25
C ASP A 137 8.24 -4.15 6.92
N ILE A 138 7.85 -2.87 6.79
CA ILE A 138 7.19 -2.31 5.61
C ILE A 138 7.95 -1.07 5.14
N SER A 139 8.02 -0.83 3.84
CA SER A 139 8.52 0.46 3.33
C SER A 139 7.67 1.61 3.90
N PRO A 140 8.27 2.62 4.55
CA PRO A 140 7.54 3.81 5.00
C PRO A 140 6.77 4.52 3.87
N MET A 141 7.29 4.46 2.64
CA MET A 141 6.63 4.98 1.44
C MET A 141 5.36 4.19 1.13
N LEU A 142 5.42 2.86 1.18
CA LEU A 142 4.27 1.99 0.93
C LEU A 142 3.14 2.23 1.95
N LEU A 143 3.46 2.43 3.23
CA LEU A 143 2.45 2.77 4.25
C LEU A 143 1.64 4.01 3.84
N ARG A 144 2.33 5.09 3.44
CA ARG A 144 1.66 6.35 3.09
C ARG A 144 0.94 6.29 1.76
N VAL A 145 1.49 5.60 0.77
CA VAL A 145 0.80 5.35 -0.50
C VAL A 145 -0.57 4.72 -0.25
N ARG A 146 -0.62 3.64 0.56
CA ARG A 146 -1.87 2.94 0.87
C ARG A 146 -2.86 3.83 1.63
N PHE A 147 -2.36 4.67 2.53
CA PHE A 147 -3.22 5.58 3.27
C PHE A 147 -3.78 6.72 2.40
N VAL A 148 -2.94 7.32 1.55
CA VAL A 148 -3.35 8.32 0.55
C VAL A 148 -4.39 7.73 -0.41
N GLU A 149 -4.18 6.49 -0.88
CA GLU A 149 -5.16 5.74 -1.67
C GLU A 149 -6.55 5.71 -1.01
N ALA A 150 -6.61 5.34 0.28
CA ALA A 150 -7.87 5.26 1.01
C ALA A 150 -8.52 6.64 1.20
N LEU A 151 -7.74 7.67 1.51
CA LEU A 151 -8.24 9.04 1.62
C LEU A 151 -8.82 9.53 0.29
N CYS A 152 -8.14 9.28 -0.82
CA CYS A 152 -8.61 9.65 -2.16
C CYS A 152 -9.92 8.95 -2.53
N GLN A 153 -10.07 7.67 -2.18
CA GLN A 153 -11.32 6.93 -2.41
C GLN A 153 -12.51 7.54 -1.64
N LYS A 154 -12.25 8.25 -0.54
CA LYS A 154 -13.25 9.00 0.23
C LYS A 154 -13.28 10.49 -0.09
N GLN A 155 -12.56 10.93 -1.12
CA GLN A 155 -12.45 12.34 -1.52
C GLN A 155 -11.90 13.26 -0.41
N LEU A 156 -11.13 12.70 0.52
CA LEU A 156 -10.48 13.41 1.64
C LEU A 156 -9.13 13.99 1.20
N PHE A 157 -9.14 14.83 0.14
CA PHE A 157 -7.91 15.30 -0.51
C PHE A 157 -7.07 16.21 0.38
N SER A 158 -7.70 17.10 1.16
CA SER A 158 -7.00 17.97 2.10
C SER A 158 -6.26 17.17 3.17
N GLN A 159 -6.82 16.05 3.62
CA GLN A 159 -6.19 15.15 4.58
C GLN A 159 -5.06 14.33 3.96
N ALA A 160 -5.12 14.06 2.65
CA ALA A 160 -4.06 13.34 1.94
C ALA A 160 -2.81 14.23 1.71
N LEU A 161 -2.97 15.55 1.66
CA LEU A 161 -1.90 16.48 1.33
C LEU A 161 -0.68 16.40 2.28
N PRO A 162 -0.82 16.36 3.62
CA PRO A 162 0.33 16.18 4.52
C PRO A 162 1.11 14.88 4.28
N HIS A 163 0.45 13.81 3.83
CA HIS A 163 1.13 12.58 3.47
C HIS A 163 1.93 12.74 2.18
N LEU A 164 1.40 13.47 1.19
CA LEU A 164 2.12 13.81 -0.03
C LEU A 164 3.29 14.76 0.24
N ASP A 165 3.16 15.71 1.16
CA ASP A 165 4.27 16.58 1.57
C ASP A 165 5.41 15.79 2.20
N TRP A 166 5.08 14.82 3.06
CA TRP A 166 6.08 13.91 3.59
C TRP A 166 6.72 13.08 2.47
N MET A 167 5.94 12.54 1.54
CA MET A 167 6.48 11.73 0.43
C MET A 167 7.39 12.58 -0.47
N LYS A 168 6.96 13.80 -0.81
CA LYS A 168 7.75 14.82 -1.51
C LYS A 168 9.09 15.02 -0.81
N SER A 169 9.08 15.20 0.51
CA SER A 169 10.29 15.44 1.32
C SER A 169 11.33 14.33 1.22
N LEU A 170 10.95 13.11 0.85
CA LEU A 170 11.89 12.01 0.63
C LEU A 170 12.65 12.15 -0.68
N TYR A 171 12.08 12.78 -1.71
CA TYR A 171 12.77 12.98 -2.99
C TYR A 171 13.79 14.12 -2.94
N LEU A 172 13.60 15.11 -2.07
CA LEU A 172 14.40 16.34 -2.03
C LEU A 172 15.89 16.16 -1.64
N PRO A 173 16.27 15.30 -0.68
CA PRO A 173 17.66 15.22 -0.23
C PRO A 173 18.62 14.51 -1.19
N PHE A 174 18.11 13.80 -2.21
CA PHE A 174 18.94 12.86 -2.98
C PHE A 174 19.53 13.48 -4.24
N HIS A 175 19.02 14.63 -4.70
CA HIS A 175 19.43 15.29 -5.94
C HIS A 175 19.56 14.32 -7.13
N HIS A 176 18.83 13.21 -7.11
CA HIS A 176 18.86 12.14 -8.11
C HIS A 176 17.48 11.50 -8.17
N THR A 177 16.77 11.74 -9.27
CA THR A 177 15.43 11.19 -9.53
C THR A 177 15.50 9.92 -10.40
N ASP A 178 16.69 9.33 -10.53
CA ASP A 178 16.95 8.12 -11.30
C ASP A 178 16.03 6.94 -10.88
N PRO A 179 15.24 6.37 -11.80
CA PRO A 179 14.30 5.30 -11.48
C PRO A 179 14.94 4.05 -10.86
N ALA A 180 16.14 3.66 -11.26
CA ALA A 180 16.80 2.48 -10.71
C ALA A 180 17.17 2.71 -9.24
N THR A 181 17.71 3.88 -8.93
CA THR A 181 18.10 4.31 -7.58
C THR A 181 16.89 4.46 -6.65
N LEU A 182 15.76 4.95 -7.16
CA LEU A 182 14.49 5.01 -6.43
C LEU A 182 13.89 3.61 -6.21
N GLY A 183 13.96 2.75 -7.23
CA GLY A 183 13.51 1.36 -7.18
C GLY A 183 14.24 0.54 -6.11
N LEU A 184 15.56 0.70 -5.97
CA LEU A 184 16.36 0.06 -4.91
C LEU A 184 15.91 0.45 -3.50
N ARG A 185 15.27 1.62 -3.32
CA ARG A 185 14.70 2.08 -2.04
C ARG A 185 13.22 1.73 -1.88
N GLY A 186 12.63 1.06 -2.87
CA GLY A 186 11.20 0.76 -2.89
C GLY A 186 10.33 2.01 -2.99
N TRP A 187 10.84 3.05 -3.66
CA TRP A 187 10.11 4.30 -3.88
C TRP A 187 9.51 4.32 -5.29
N PRO A 188 8.33 4.93 -5.48
CA PRO A 188 7.81 5.24 -6.79
C PRO A 188 8.84 5.99 -7.64
N SER A 189 8.78 5.79 -8.96
CA SER A 189 9.50 6.69 -9.87
C SER A 189 9.02 8.14 -9.64
N PHE A 190 9.89 9.11 -9.88
CA PHE A 190 9.52 10.51 -9.68
C PHE A 190 8.37 10.92 -10.61
N ALA A 191 8.32 10.40 -11.84
CA ALA A 191 7.21 10.61 -12.76
C ALA A 191 5.89 10.04 -12.22
N ASP A 192 5.90 8.83 -11.64
CA ASP A 192 4.71 8.24 -11.02
C ASP A 192 4.23 9.07 -9.83
N PHE A 193 5.16 9.59 -9.02
CA PHE A 193 4.82 10.49 -7.92
C PHE A 193 4.16 11.78 -8.40
N LEU A 194 4.68 12.43 -9.45
CA LEU A 194 4.05 13.62 -10.06
C LEU A 194 2.65 13.29 -10.58
N ALA A 195 2.52 12.19 -11.32
CA ALA A 195 1.24 11.74 -11.87
C ALA A 195 0.19 11.50 -10.79
N GLN A 196 0.59 10.93 -9.67
CA GLN A 196 -0.34 10.51 -8.64
C GLN A 196 -0.62 11.55 -7.57
N SER A 197 0.31 12.48 -7.36
CA SER A 197 0.08 13.65 -6.53
C SER A 197 -0.94 14.61 -7.16
N TRP A 198 -1.02 14.67 -8.50
CA TRP A 198 -1.84 15.67 -9.19
C TRP A 198 -3.32 15.69 -8.79
N PRO A 199 -4.08 14.57 -8.81
CA PRO A 199 -5.50 14.61 -8.43
C PRO A 199 -5.74 15.05 -6.99
N VAL A 200 -4.76 14.84 -6.10
CA VAL A 200 -4.85 15.26 -4.70
C VAL A 200 -4.53 16.74 -4.56
N VAL A 201 -3.37 17.16 -5.10
CA VAL A 201 -2.87 18.53 -4.97
C VAL A 201 -3.81 19.52 -5.65
N SER A 202 -4.29 19.20 -6.85
CA SER A 202 -5.23 20.04 -7.59
C SER A 202 -6.62 20.13 -6.95
N ALA A 203 -7.07 19.08 -6.24
CA ALA A 203 -8.34 19.09 -5.51
C ALA A 203 -8.23 19.74 -4.12
N ALA A 204 -7.07 19.65 -3.48
CA ALA A 204 -6.86 20.14 -2.12
C ALA A 204 -6.44 21.62 -2.05
N LEU A 205 -5.87 22.17 -3.11
CA LEU A 205 -5.25 23.49 -3.14
C LEU A 205 -5.86 24.39 -4.22
N VAL A 206 -5.80 25.70 -4.03
CA VAL A 206 -6.13 26.67 -5.09
C VAL A 206 -5.01 26.71 -6.15
N PRO A 207 -5.28 27.15 -7.40
CA PRO A 207 -4.29 27.07 -8.50
C PRO A 207 -2.92 27.69 -8.19
N SER A 208 -2.88 28.84 -7.50
CA SER A 208 -1.61 29.47 -7.10
C SER A 208 -0.81 28.63 -6.10
N GLN A 209 -1.49 27.91 -5.22
CA GLN A 209 -0.86 27.01 -4.25
C GLN A 209 -0.38 25.72 -4.93
N VAL A 210 -1.11 25.20 -5.93
CA VAL A 210 -0.66 24.06 -6.75
C VAL A 210 0.67 24.39 -7.43
N GLN A 211 0.77 25.59 -8.02
CA GLN A 211 2.01 26.08 -8.62
C GLN A 211 3.16 26.10 -7.60
N VAL A 212 2.94 26.73 -6.45
CA VAL A 212 3.95 26.83 -5.38
C VAL A 212 4.37 25.43 -4.89
N TRP A 213 3.43 24.49 -4.78
CA TRP A 213 3.70 23.15 -4.30
C TRP A 213 4.63 22.37 -5.23
N TYR A 214 4.37 22.37 -6.53
CA TYR A 214 5.26 21.71 -7.51
C TYR A 214 6.58 22.46 -7.68
N ALA A 215 6.55 23.80 -7.76
CA ALA A 215 7.76 24.61 -7.88
C ALA A 215 8.71 24.43 -6.69
N SER A 216 8.18 24.15 -5.49
CA SER A 216 9.00 23.87 -4.29
C SER A 216 9.94 22.68 -4.44
N MET A 217 9.72 21.79 -5.40
CA MET A 217 10.60 20.63 -5.65
C MET A 217 11.85 21.01 -6.46
N LEU A 218 11.76 22.04 -7.33
CA LEU A 218 12.79 22.38 -8.31
C LEU A 218 14.20 22.58 -7.73
N PRO A 219 14.39 23.25 -6.57
CA PRO A 219 15.73 23.46 -6.01
C PRO A 219 16.41 22.18 -5.52
N TYR A 220 15.66 21.08 -5.38
CA TYR A 220 16.11 19.89 -4.67
C TYR A 220 16.23 18.64 -5.55
N VAL A 221 15.72 18.70 -6.79
CA VAL A 221 15.82 17.58 -7.74
C VAL A 221 16.93 17.83 -8.78
N ASP A 222 17.45 16.75 -9.38
CA ASP A 222 18.41 16.82 -10.49
C ASP A 222 17.82 17.47 -11.74
N ALA A 223 18.65 17.76 -12.74
CA ALA A 223 18.21 18.33 -14.02
C ALA A 223 17.08 17.51 -14.67
N ALA A 224 17.13 16.18 -14.62
CA ALA A 224 16.06 15.32 -15.13
C ALA A 224 14.75 15.52 -14.35
N GLY A 225 14.81 15.55 -13.01
CA GLY A 225 13.65 15.82 -12.17
C GLY A 225 13.10 17.24 -12.36
N GLN A 226 13.97 18.24 -12.54
CA GLN A 226 13.55 19.61 -12.83
C GLN A 226 12.76 19.64 -14.13
N THR A 227 13.30 19.06 -15.21
CA THR A 227 12.60 18.94 -16.49
C THR A 227 11.24 18.25 -16.31
N ALA A 228 11.19 17.13 -15.60
CA ALA A 228 9.94 16.41 -15.33
C ALA A 228 8.91 17.28 -14.59
N VAL A 229 9.30 18.05 -13.57
CA VAL A 229 8.39 18.99 -12.88
C VAL A 229 7.87 20.06 -13.84
N ARG A 230 8.77 20.66 -14.65
CA ARG A 230 8.38 21.74 -15.57
C ARG A 230 7.42 21.24 -16.66
N GLU A 231 7.72 20.10 -17.25
CA GLU A 231 6.85 19.43 -18.24
C GLU A 231 5.50 19.07 -17.62
N TRP A 232 5.51 18.54 -16.38
CA TRP A 232 4.28 18.21 -15.67
C TRP A 232 3.40 19.43 -15.42
N MET A 233 3.99 20.53 -14.93
CA MET A 233 3.29 21.79 -14.71
C MET A 233 2.74 22.36 -16.03
N ALA A 234 3.54 22.38 -17.09
CA ALA A 234 3.14 22.86 -18.41
C ALA A 234 1.97 22.03 -19.00
N ALA A 235 2.03 20.71 -18.88
CA ALA A 235 0.98 19.80 -19.35
C ALA A 235 -0.38 20.03 -18.66
N HIS A 236 -0.38 20.60 -17.45
CA HIS A 236 -1.57 20.89 -16.68
C HIS A 236 -1.92 22.40 -16.62
N GLY A 237 -1.32 23.21 -17.50
CA GLY A 237 -1.61 24.65 -17.59
C GLY A 237 -1.13 25.47 -16.38
N VAL A 238 -0.21 24.94 -15.59
CA VAL A 238 0.38 25.62 -14.44
C VAL A 238 1.66 26.31 -14.90
N SER A 239 1.67 27.65 -14.92
CA SER A 239 2.83 28.43 -15.36
C SER A 239 3.94 28.46 -14.31
N ILE A 240 5.19 28.55 -14.73
CA ILE A 240 6.34 28.86 -13.85
C ILE A 240 6.61 30.35 -14.03
N VAL A 241 6.49 31.11 -12.94
CA VAL A 241 6.88 32.53 -12.92
C VAL A 241 8.38 32.62 -12.70
#